data_AF-A0A818D9U9-F1
#
_entry.id   AF-A0A818D9U9-F1
#
_cell.length_a   1.000
_cell.length_b   1.000
_cell.length_c   1.000
_cell.angle_alpha   90.00
_cell.angle_beta   90.00
_cell.angle_gamma   90.00
#
_symmetry.space_group_name_H-M   'P 1'
#
loop_
_entity.id
_entity.type
_entity.pdbx_description
1 polymer ?
#
loop_
_entity_poly.entity_id
_entity_poly.type
_entity_poly.pdbx_seq_one_letter_code
_entity_poly.pdbx_strand_id
1 'polypeptide(L)'
;MITRSIQSIFCRPAICERLALMVNYFLQHLVGPKRRNLKVRNLNEYQFEPQKLVAKVTDIYLNFSEHDEFCTAVCNDGMSYNEQLFPQAVEVLERIGHPRERIDAFLKLSEHIK
;
A
#
# COMPACT_ATOMS: atom_id res chain seq x y z
N MET A 1 -11.58 -8.57 3.83
CA MET A 1 -11.68 -7.38 2.95
C MET A 1 -12.13 -7.87 1.57
N ILE A 2 -12.95 -7.09 0.84
CA ILE A 2 -13.48 -7.52 -0.47
C ILE A 2 -12.38 -7.87 -1.48
N THR A 3 -11.23 -7.20 -1.38
CA THR A 3 -10.01 -7.46 -2.16
C THR A 3 -9.49 -8.88 -2.02
N ARG A 4 -9.73 -9.55 -0.89
CA ARG A 4 -9.40 -10.97 -0.70
C ARG A 4 -10.48 -11.91 -1.26
N SER A 5 -11.74 -11.48 -1.25
CA SER A 5 -12.88 -12.34 -1.58
C SER A 5 -13.25 -12.32 -3.06
N ILE A 6 -12.94 -11.25 -3.79
CA ILE A 6 -13.36 -11.06 -5.19
C ILE A 6 -12.18 -10.51 -6.03
N GLN A 7 -11.08 -11.26 -6.08
CA GLN A 7 -9.86 -10.81 -6.77
C GLN A 7 -10.05 -10.65 -8.29
N SER A 8 -10.81 -11.54 -8.93
CA SER A 8 -10.94 -11.61 -10.40
C SER A 8 -11.47 -10.34 -11.07
N ILE A 9 -12.27 -9.53 -10.36
CA ILE A 9 -12.75 -8.24 -10.88
C ILE A 9 -11.62 -7.21 -10.88
N PHE A 10 -10.80 -7.19 -9.82
CA PHE A 10 -9.71 -6.24 -9.67
C PHE A 10 -8.54 -6.55 -10.59
N CYS A 11 -8.35 -7.81 -11.00
CA CYS A 11 -7.29 -8.20 -11.94
C CYS A 11 -7.64 -7.91 -13.43
N ARG A 12 -8.81 -7.33 -13.74
CA ARG A 12 -9.12 -6.89 -15.11
C ARG A 12 -8.22 -5.71 -15.48
N PRO A 13 -7.61 -5.64 -16.68
CA PRO A 13 -6.55 -4.68 -16.99
C PRO A 13 -6.86 -3.23 -16.58
N ALA A 14 -8.01 -2.69 -17.01
CA ALA A 14 -8.40 -1.31 -16.72
C ALA A 14 -8.68 -1.03 -15.23
N ILE A 15 -9.06 -2.05 -14.44
CA ILE A 15 -9.29 -1.91 -13.00
C ILE A 15 -7.99 -2.12 -12.24
N CYS A 16 -7.18 -3.08 -12.65
CA CYS A 16 -5.91 -3.43 -12.04
C CYS A 16 -4.95 -2.24 -12.06
N GLU A 17 -4.80 -1.59 -13.21
CA GLU A 17 -3.97 -0.40 -13.37
C GLU A 17 -4.44 0.74 -12.46
N ARG A 18 -5.74 1.04 -12.47
CA ARG A 18 -6.32 2.09 -11.60
C ARG A 18 -6.17 1.78 -10.12
N LEU A 19 -6.31 0.51 -9.74
CA LEU A 19 -6.12 0.06 -8.37
C LEU A 19 -4.67 0.26 -7.94
N ALA A 20 -3.70 -0.18 -8.74
CA ALA A 20 -2.28 0.00 -8.45
C ALA A 20 -1.92 1.48 -8.27
N LEU A 21 -2.33 2.34 -9.21
CA LEU A 21 -2.13 3.80 -9.13
C LEU A 21 -2.73 4.38 -7.85
N MET A 22 -3.96 4.01 -7.52
CA MET A 22 -4.66 4.50 -6.34
C MET A 22 -3.96 4.05 -5.04
N VAL A 23 -3.58 2.78 -4.96
CA VAL A 23 -2.95 2.22 -3.75
C VAL A 23 -1.55 2.83 -3.56
N ASN A 24 -0.76 3.00 -4.63
CA ASN A 24 0.53 3.69 -4.58
C ASN A 24 0.38 5.16 -4.14
N TYR A 25 -0.58 5.88 -4.72
CA TYR A 25 -0.88 7.25 -4.34
C TYR A 25 -1.18 7.38 -2.85
N PHE A 26 -2.05 6.51 -2.32
CA PHE A 26 -2.37 6.54 -0.89
C PHE A 26 -1.16 6.19 -0.03
N LEU A 27 -0.43 5.13 -0.38
CA LEU A 27 0.75 4.74 0.39
C LEU A 27 1.78 5.88 0.43
N GLN A 28 2.06 6.52 -0.72
CA GLN A 28 2.99 7.65 -0.82
C GLN A 28 2.57 8.83 0.07
N HIS A 29 1.27 9.14 0.15
CA HIS A 29 0.76 10.21 0.99
C HIS A 29 0.77 9.85 2.48
N LEU A 30 0.77 8.56 2.84
CA LEU A 30 0.78 8.12 4.23
C LEU A 30 2.21 7.98 4.79
N VAL A 31 3.15 7.49 3.99
CA VAL A 31 4.50 7.14 4.46
C VAL A 31 5.57 8.11 3.97
N GLY A 32 5.35 8.73 2.81
CA GLY A 32 6.30 9.61 2.13
C GLY A 32 6.35 11.05 2.66
N PRO A 33 7.09 11.95 1.97
CA PRO A 33 7.34 13.31 2.43
C PRO A 33 6.06 14.14 2.60
N LYS A 34 5.04 13.83 1.78
CA LYS A 34 3.72 14.48 1.81
C LYS A 34 2.87 14.11 3.02
N ARG A 35 3.25 13.13 3.85
CA ARG A 35 2.50 12.75 5.07
C ARG A 35 2.26 13.89 6.04
N ARG A 36 3.13 14.90 6.01
CA ARG A 36 2.99 16.12 6.82
C ARG A 36 1.74 16.93 6.45
N ASN A 37 1.28 16.82 5.20
CA ASN A 37 0.06 17.50 4.73
C ASN A 37 -1.21 16.92 5.34
N LEU A 38 -1.15 15.68 5.84
CA LEU A 38 -2.26 15.02 6.54
C LEU A 38 -2.21 15.23 8.06
N LYS A 39 -1.24 16.01 8.57
CA LYS A 39 -1.11 16.30 9.99
C LYS A 39 -2.04 17.45 10.37
N VAL A 40 -3.11 17.11 11.08
CA VAL A 40 -4.05 18.04 11.69
C VAL A 40 -3.91 18.03 13.22
N ARG A 41 -4.44 19.05 13.91
CA ARG A 41 -4.33 19.19 15.37
C ARG A 41 -4.94 18.00 16.12
N ASN A 42 -6.12 17.56 15.69
CA ASN A 42 -6.82 16.43 16.30
C ASN A 42 -7.28 15.46 15.20
N LEU A 43 -6.57 14.34 15.05
CA LEU A 43 -6.89 13.32 14.06
C LEU A 43 -8.20 12.56 14.37
N ASN A 44 -8.54 12.44 15.67
CA ASN A 44 -9.70 11.69 16.12
C ASN A 44 -11.02 12.38 15.75
N GLU A 45 -11.02 13.71 15.67
CA GLU A 45 -12.18 14.50 15.20
C GLU A 45 -12.59 14.12 13.77
N TYR A 46 -11.61 13.72 12.95
CA TYR A 46 -11.83 13.29 11.58
C TYR A 46 -11.85 11.77 11.41
N GLN A 47 -11.85 11.01 12.52
CA GLN A 47 -11.75 9.54 12.53
C GLN A 47 -10.58 9.03 11.67
N PHE A 48 -9.50 9.81 11.61
CA PHE A 48 -8.38 9.53 10.73
C PHE A 48 -7.27 8.80 11.47
N GLU A 49 -7.12 7.51 11.20
CA GLU A 49 -6.12 6.65 11.82
C GLU A 49 -5.02 6.26 10.80
N PRO A 50 -4.05 7.14 10.49
CA PRO A 50 -3.10 6.95 9.39
C PRO A 50 -2.29 5.65 9.50
N GLN A 51 -1.92 5.28 10.73
CA GLN A 51 -1.19 4.05 11.02
C GLN A 51 -1.97 2.79 10.63
N LYS A 52 -3.25 2.72 11.02
CA LYS A 52 -4.14 1.62 10.62
C LYS A 52 -4.43 1.64 9.14
N LEU A 53 -4.48 2.84 8.52
CA LEU A 53 -4.69 2.96 7.09
C LEU A 53 -3.50 2.42 6.30
N VAL A 54 -2.26 2.67 6.73
CA VAL A 54 -1.06 2.04 6.14
C VAL A 54 -1.19 0.52 6.17
N ALA A 55 -1.51 -0.07 7.32
CA ALA A 55 -1.70 -1.53 7.42
C ALA A 55 -2.77 -2.08 6.45
N LYS A 56 -3.90 -1.38 6.32
CA LYS A 56 -4.96 -1.77 5.37
C LYS A 56 -4.51 -1.66 3.91
N VAL A 57 -3.76 -0.61 3.58
CA VAL A 57 -3.22 -0.39 2.23
C VAL A 57 -2.17 -1.46 1.91
N THR A 58 -1.25 -1.79 2.81
CA THR A 58 -0.27 -2.87 2.64
C THR A 58 -0.94 -4.24 2.50
N ASP A 59 -2.03 -4.50 3.23
CA ASP A 59 -2.83 -5.71 3.04
C ASP A 59 -3.40 -5.81 1.62
N ILE A 60 -3.77 -4.70 0.96
CA ILE A 60 -4.25 -4.73 -0.43
C ILE A 60 -3.14 -5.23 -1.36
N TYR A 61 -1.92 -4.73 -1.23
CA TYR A 61 -0.78 -5.25 -2.00
C TYR A 61 -0.60 -6.76 -1.80
N LEU A 62 -0.63 -7.23 -0.54
CA LEU A 62 -0.50 -8.65 -0.23
C LEU A 62 -1.64 -9.50 -0.77
N ASN A 63 -2.86 -8.95 -0.87
CA ASN A 63 -3.98 -9.69 -1.45
C ASN A 63 -3.82 -9.88 -2.97
N PHE A 64 -2.98 -9.10 -3.64
CA PHE A 64 -2.75 -9.18 -5.08
C PHE A 64 -1.30 -9.54 -5.45
N SER A 65 -0.48 -9.95 -4.48
CA SER A 65 0.95 -10.21 -4.66
C SER A 65 1.26 -11.37 -5.60
N GLU A 66 0.31 -12.29 -5.80
CA GLU A 66 0.43 -13.44 -6.70
C GLU A 66 -0.05 -13.14 -8.13
N HIS A 67 -0.51 -11.91 -8.40
CA HIS A 67 -1.01 -11.50 -9.72
C HIS A 67 0.04 -10.59 -10.40
N ASP A 68 0.78 -11.15 -11.35
CA ASP A 68 1.86 -10.46 -12.05
C ASP A 68 1.42 -9.15 -12.73
N GLU A 69 0.18 -9.09 -13.22
CA GLU A 69 -0.38 -7.88 -13.82
C GLU A 69 -0.50 -6.74 -12.80
N PHE A 70 -0.80 -7.06 -11.54
CA PHE A 70 -0.87 -6.08 -10.46
C PHE A 70 0.54 -5.61 -10.06
N CYS A 71 1.47 -6.54 -9.88
CA CYS A 71 2.87 -6.23 -9.58
C CYS A 71 3.48 -5.32 -10.67
N THR A 72 3.24 -5.65 -11.94
CA THR A 72 3.67 -4.85 -13.09
C THR A 72 3.05 -3.46 -13.09
N ALA A 73 1.75 -3.35 -12.81
CA ALA A 73 1.07 -2.06 -12.73
C ALA A 73 1.57 -1.19 -11.57
N VAL A 74 1.96 -1.80 -10.44
CA VAL A 74 2.56 -1.10 -9.31
C VAL A 74 3.91 -0.49 -9.68
N CYS A 75 4.80 -1.25 -10.34
CA CYS A 75 6.12 -0.73 -10.79
C CYS A 75 5.98 0.36 -11.85
N ASN A 76 5.02 0.22 -12.78
CA ASN A 76 4.85 1.13 -13.91
C ASN A 76 4.22 2.49 -13.55
N ASP A 77 3.82 2.69 -12.29
CA ASP A 77 3.32 3.97 -11.80
C ASP A 77 4.44 5.01 -11.71
N GLY A 78 4.64 5.78 -12.78
CA GLY A 78 5.61 6.87 -12.82
C GLY A 78 5.28 8.10 -11.96
N MET A 79 4.14 8.12 -11.23
CA MET A 79 3.72 9.27 -10.43
C MET A 79 3.96 9.08 -8.93
N SER A 80 3.59 7.93 -8.38
CA SER A 80 3.63 7.71 -6.92
C SER A 80 4.66 6.67 -6.49
N TYR A 81 4.90 5.64 -7.31
CA TYR A 81 5.89 4.61 -7.03
C TYR A 81 7.31 5.18 -7.05
N ASN A 82 8.12 4.72 -6.10
CA ASN A 82 9.56 4.95 -6.02
C ASN A 82 10.18 3.89 -5.10
N GLU A 83 11.48 3.69 -5.21
CA GLU A 83 12.21 2.65 -4.47
C GLU A 83 12.09 2.76 -2.93
N GLN A 84 11.76 3.94 -2.40
CA GLN A 84 11.61 4.17 -0.96
C GLN A 84 10.20 3.93 -0.45
N LEU A 85 9.21 3.75 -1.34
CA LEU A 85 7.79 3.65 -0.95
C LEU A 85 7.54 2.46 -0.01
N PHE A 86 8.09 1.29 -0.35
CA PHE A 86 7.88 0.06 0.41
C PHE A 86 8.72 0.02 1.69
N PRO A 87 10.03 0.39 1.68
CA PRO A 87 10.82 0.54 2.90
C PRO A 87 10.18 1.48 3.93
N GLN A 88 9.69 2.64 3.49
CA GLN A 88 9.01 3.60 4.39
C GLN A 88 7.71 3.04 4.98
N ALA A 89 6.98 2.22 4.22
CA ALA A 89 5.80 1.54 4.73
C ALA A 89 6.17 0.49 5.79
N VAL A 90 7.23 -0.29 5.56
CA VAL A 90 7.76 -1.27 6.53
C VAL A 90 8.12 -0.60 7.86
N GLU A 91 8.85 0.52 7.84
CA GLU A 91 9.18 1.28 9.06
C GLU A 91 7.93 1.67 9.85
N VAL A 92 6.86 2.08 9.15
CA VAL A 92 5.58 2.42 9.80
C VAL A 92 4.92 1.17 10.39
N LEU A 93 4.89 0.06 9.65
CA LEU A 93 4.31 -1.21 10.11
C LEU A 93 5.02 -1.76 11.35
N GLU A 94 6.35 -1.70 11.38
CA GLU A 94 7.16 -2.11 12.53
C GLU A 94 6.86 -1.23 13.75
N ARG A 95 6.83 0.10 13.57
CA ARG A 95 6.56 1.04 14.66
C ARG A 95 5.19 0.85 15.31
N ILE A 96 4.19 0.37 14.56
CA ILE A 96 2.82 0.18 15.06
C ILE A 96 2.58 -1.26 15.54
N GLY A 97 3.59 -2.12 15.49
CA GLY A 97 3.51 -3.52 15.94
C GLY A 97 2.63 -4.39 15.04
N HIS A 98 2.63 -4.16 13.73
CA HIS A 98 1.91 -5.04 12.78
C HIS A 98 2.52 -6.47 12.80
N PRO A 99 1.75 -7.55 12.57
CA PRO A 99 2.26 -8.92 12.68
C PRO A 99 3.50 -9.17 11.81
N ARG A 100 4.54 -9.78 12.40
CA ARG A 100 5.84 -9.96 11.73
C ARG A 100 5.73 -10.73 10.42
N GLU A 101 4.90 -11.78 10.39
CA GLU A 101 4.59 -12.55 9.18
C GLU A 101 4.11 -11.67 8.02
N ARG A 102 3.27 -10.67 8.30
CA ARG A 102 2.75 -9.74 7.29
C ARG A 102 3.81 -8.77 6.81
N ILE A 103 4.66 -8.29 7.72
CA ILE A 103 5.79 -7.42 7.38
C ILE A 103 6.79 -8.16 6.48
N ASP A 104 7.13 -9.40 6.84
CA ASP A 104 8.05 -10.23 6.06
C ASP A 104 7.47 -10.57 4.67
N ALA A 105 6.16 -10.85 4.57
CA ALA A 105 5.48 -11.03 3.29
C ALA A 105 5.54 -9.76 2.42
N PHE A 106 5.38 -8.58 3.03
CA PHE A 106 5.43 -7.31 2.31
C PHE A 106 6.86 -6.96 1.85
N LEU A 107 7.87 -7.32 2.65
CA LEU A 107 9.28 -7.23 2.25
C LEU A 107 9.58 -8.13 1.06
N LYS A 108 9.14 -9.39 1.08
CA LYS A 108 9.30 -10.31 -0.07
C LYS A 108 8.64 -9.76 -1.33
N LEU A 109 7.45 -9.17 -1.20
CA LEU A 109 6.79 -8.51 -2.32
C LEU A 109 7.62 -7.33 -2.86
N SER A 110 8.23 -6.53 -1.98
CA SER A 110 9.11 -5.40 -2.38
C SER A 110 10.34 -5.84 -3.17
N GLU A 111 10.81 -7.07 -2.97
CA GLU A 111 11.93 -7.63 -3.72
C GLU A 111 11.52 -8.10 -5.12
N HIS A 112 10.27 -8.52 -5.26
CA HIS A 112 9.67 -8.96 -6.51
C HIS A 112 9.21 -7.78 -7.39
N ILE A 113 8.71 -6.72 -6.77
CA ILE A 113 8.32 -5.46 -7.41
C ILE A 113 9.57 -4.57 -7.53
N LYS A 114 10.38 -4.80 -8.56
CA LYS A 114 11.56 -3.99 -8.91
C LYS A 114 11.57 -3.64 -10.39
#